data_AF-A0AAP8GX57-F1
#
_entry.id   AF-A0AAP8GX57-F1
#
_cell.length_a   1.000
_cell.length_b   1.000
_cell.length_c   1.000
_cell.angle_alpha   90.00
_cell.angle_beta   90.00
_cell.angle_gamma   90.00
#
_symmetry.space_group_name_H-M   'P 1'
#
loop_
_entity.id
_entity.type
_entity.pdbx_description
1 polymer ?
#
loop_
_entity_poly.entity_id
_entity_poly.type
_entity_poly.pdbx_seq_one_letter_code
_entity_poly.pdbx_strand_id
1 'polypeptide(L)'
;MLGVFRRNKTNTSIIELSKGQQIIFNVPANSELKTQMDMLHISKEDLQIVKVLQPFIYEEIDWITKKFYTNITKQPNLIAVIERYSSIPKLKQTLKTHIKELFNGNMNEDFIEQRVRIAKRHVQIGLHRKWYTAAYQELSRSVIKILQTKISTIDDFFLLYKRNK
;
A
#
# COMPACT_ATOMS: atom_id res chain seq x y z
N MET A 1 34.39 33.99 -1.53
CA MET A 1 33.39 33.45 -2.48
C MET A 1 33.35 31.93 -2.36
N LEU A 2 32.31 31.37 -1.76
CA LEU A 2 31.98 29.94 -1.83
C LEU A 2 30.45 29.84 -1.90
N GLY A 3 29.97 29.36 -3.04
CA GLY A 3 28.59 29.49 -3.48
C GLY A 3 27.58 28.76 -2.60
N VAL A 4 26.50 29.46 -2.28
CA VAL A 4 25.28 28.88 -1.74
C VAL A 4 24.70 27.92 -2.77
N PHE A 5 24.65 26.64 -2.43
CA PHE A 5 23.97 25.61 -3.23
C PHE A 5 22.49 25.99 -3.39
N ARG A 6 22.13 26.48 -4.58
CA ARG A 6 20.73 26.65 -5.00
C ARG A 6 20.06 25.30 -5.11
N ARG A 7 19.21 24.98 -4.14
CA ARG A 7 18.32 23.83 -4.16
C ARG A 7 17.11 24.15 -5.03
N ASN A 8 17.24 24.04 -6.36
CA ASN A 8 16.09 24.11 -7.27
C ASN A 8 15.29 22.80 -7.17
N LYS A 9 14.43 22.68 -6.15
CA LYS A 9 13.35 21.69 -6.11
C LYS A 9 12.12 22.38 -6.69
N THR A 10 11.67 21.94 -7.85
CA THR A 10 10.33 22.25 -8.35
C THR A 10 9.31 21.72 -7.33
N ASN A 11 8.81 22.60 -6.46
CA ASN A 11 7.88 22.30 -5.35
C ASN A 11 6.45 22.06 -5.86
N THR A 12 6.26 21.16 -6.82
CA THR A 12 4.91 20.75 -7.20
C THR A 12 4.38 19.76 -6.15
N SER A 13 3.27 20.09 -5.50
CA SER A 13 2.67 19.25 -4.46
C SER A 13 2.21 17.91 -5.02
N ILE A 14 2.16 16.87 -4.18
CA ILE A 14 1.66 15.54 -4.57
C ILE A 14 0.23 15.61 -5.10
N ILE A 15 -0.60 16.51 -4.55
CA ILE A 15 -1.97 16.72 -5.01
C ILE A 15 -1.97 17.23 -6.45
N GLU A 16 -1.12 18.21 -6.78
CA GLU A 16 -1.08 18.75 -8.14
C GLU A 16 -0.56 17.71 -9.13
N LEU A 17 0.44 16.91 -8.73
CA LEU A 17 0.93 15.76 -9.50
C LEU A 17 -0.15 14.68 -9.70
N SER A 18 -1.06 14.52 -8.73
CA SER A 18 -2.11 13.50 -8.78
C SER A 18 -3.17 13.80 -9.83
N LYS A 19 -3.50 15.08 -10.07
CA LYS A 19 -4.52 15.49 -11.05
C LYS A 19 -4.23 14.98 -12.46
N GLY A 20 -2.95 14.85 -12.81
CA GLY A 20 -2.50 14.34 -14.11
C GLY A 20 -2.37 12.81 -14.21
N GLN A 21 -2.59 12.06 -13.13
CA GLN A 21 -2.44 10.61 -13.15
C GLN A 21 -3.63 9.94 -13.83
N GLN A 22 -3.32 9.15 -14.85
CA GLN A 22 -4.28 8.21 -15.44
C GLN A 22 -4.38 6.97 -14.54
N ILE A 23 -5.60 6.61 -14.20
CA ILE A 23 -5.96 5.50 -13.32
C ILE A 23 -7.18 4.78 -13.89
N ILE A 24 -7.36 3.52 -13.50
CA ILE A 24 -8.58 2.75 -13.76
C ILE A 24 -9.33 2.61 -12.43
N PHE A 25 -10.59 3.03 -12.40
CA PHE A 25 -11.45 2.98 -11.23
C PHE A 25 -12.83 2.50 -11.65
N ASN A 26 -12.98 1.18 -11.70
CA ASN A 26 -14.18 0.51 -12.19
C ASN A 26 -14.83 -0.25 -11.02
N VAL A 27 -15.41 0.51 -10.09
CA VAL A 27 -16.14 -0.02 -8.95
C VAL A 27 -17.64 0.05 -9.26
N PRO A 28 -18.39 -1.08 -9.18
CA PRO A 28 -19.83 -1.06 -9.46
C PRO A 28 -20.57 -0.15 -8.47
N ALA A 29 -21.31 0.84 -8.97
CA ALA A 29 -21.93 1.89 -8.15
C ALA A 29 -22.92 1.35 -7.10
N ASN A 30 -23.66 0.30 -7.42
CA ASN A 30 -24.66 -0.32 -6.54
C ASN A 30 -24.13 -1.65 -5.98
N SER A 31 -22.99 -1.61 -5.29
CA SER A 31 -22.36 -2.81 -4.70
C SER A 31 -21.96 -2.60 -3.25
N GLU A 32 -21.85 -3.70 -2.50
CA GLU A 32 -21.30 -3.69 -1.13
C GLU A 32 -19.89 -3.08 -1.10
N LEU A 33 -19.08 -3.35 -2.13
CA LEU A 33 -17.74 -2.77 -2.24
C LEU A 33 -17.80 -1.23 -2.31
N LYS A 34 -18.73 -0.66 -3.09
CA LYS A 34 -18.91 0.79 -3.14
C LYS A 34 -19.29 1.35 -1.76
N THR A 35 -20.21 0.69 -1.05
CA THR A 35 -20.58 1.07 0.33
C THR A 35 -19.38 1.04 1.27
N GLN A 36 -18.57 -0.02 1.21
CA GLN A 36 -17.35 -0.12 2.04
C GLN A 36 -16.35 0.99 1.71
N MET A 37 -16.17 1.33 0.43
CA MET A 37 -15.27 2.41 0.03
C MET A 37 -15.75 3.77 0.50
N ASP A 38 -17.07 4.01 0.49
CA ASP A 38 -17.65 5.25 1.00
C ASP A 38 -17.46 5.37 2.52
N MET A 39 -17.65 4.28 3.26
CA MET A 39 -17.34 4.22 4.70
C MET A 39 -15.86 4.47 5.01
N LEU A 40 -14.98 4.11 4.09
CA LEU A 40 -13.53 4.30 4.20
C LEU A 40 -13.05 5.62 3.58
N HIS A 41 -13.95 6.42 3.01
CA HIS A 41 -13.63 7.65 2.27
C HIS A 41 -12.62 7.46 1.13
N ILE A 42 -12.66 6.30 0.46
CA ILE A 42 -11.75 5.99 -0.67
C ILE A 42 -12.40 6.46 -1.97
N SER A 43 -11.80 7.49 -2.57
CA SER A 43 -12.23 8.09 -3.83
C SER A 43 -11.30 7.76 -5.01
N LYS A 44 -11.73 8.15 -6.22
CA LYS A 44 -10.90 8.10 -7.42
C LYS A 44 -9.63 8.93 -7.26
N GLU A 45 -9.73 10.09 -6.64
CA GLU A 45 -8.63 11.02 -6.44
C GLU A 45 -7.60 10.44 -5.44
N ASP A 46 -8.03 9.62 -4.47
CA ASP A 46 -7.09 8.92 -3.59
C ASP A 46 -6.28 7.88 -4.36
N LEU A 47 -6.89 7.21 -5.35
CA LEU A 47 -6.16 6.30 -6.24
C LEU A 47 -5.15 7.04 -7.13
N GLN A 48 -5.46 8.26 -7.56
CA GLN A 48 -4.52 9.12 -8.28
C GLN A 48 -3.32 9.51 -7.40
N ILE A 49 -3.56 9.85 -6.14
CA ILE A 49 -2.50 10.13 -5.17
C ILE A 49 -1.64 8.87 -4.96
N VAL A 50 -2.25 7.71 -4.74
CA VAL A 50 -1.56 6.42 -4.61
C VAL A 50 -0.66 6.16 -5.82
N LYS A 51 -1.10 6.51 -7.04
CA LYS A 51 -0.28 6.39 -8.26
C LYS A 51 0.96 7.29 -8.22
N VAL A 52 0.85 8.53 -7.74
CA VAL A 52 2.02 9.43 -7.55
C VAL A 52 3.02 8.84 -6.55
N LEU A 53 2.54 8.16 -5.51
CA LEU A 53 3.40 7.58 -4.47
C LEU A 53 4.17 6.33 -4.93
N GLN A 54 3.74 5.72 -6.04
CA GLN A 54 4.26 4.45 -6.54
C GLN A 54 5.80 4.38 -6.63
N PRO A 55 6.51 5.36 -7.20
CA PRO A 55 7.96 5.27 -7.34
C PRO A 55 8.67 5.13 -6.00
N PHE A 56 8.20 5.85 -4.97
CA PHE A 56 8.77 5.80 -3.62
C PHE A 56 8.57 4.43 -2.97
N ILE A 57 7.41 3.80 -3.20
CA ILE A 57 7.10 2.48 -2.65
C ILE A 57 7.85 1.38 -3.40
N TYR A 58 8.01 1.51 -4.72
CA TYR A 58 8.67 0.52 -5.55
C TYR A 58 10.18 0.48 -5.27
N GLU A 59 10.80 1.64 -5.05
CA GLU A 59 12.21 1.77 -4.65
C GLU A 59 12.51 0.98 -3.36
N GLU A 60 11.57 1.00 -2.40
CA GLU A 60 11.76 0.45 -1.05
C GLU A 60 11.05 -0.90 -0.83
N ILE A 61 10.55 -1.54 -1.89
CA ILE A 61 9.66 -2.70 -1.77
C ILE A 61 10.33 -3.92 -1.12
N ASP A 62 11.63 -4.09 -1.33
CA ASP A 62 12.43 -5.14 -0.71
C ASP A 62 12.58 -4.91 0.79
N TRP A 63 12.73 -3.65 1.20
CA TRP A 63 12.78 -3.27 2.60
C TRP A 63 11.42 -3.48 3.28
N ILE A 64 10.32 -3.06 2.65
CA ILE A 64 8.95 -3.27 3.16
C ILE A 64 8.70 -4.77 3.41
N THR A 65 8.97 -5.60 2.40
CA THR A 65 8.71 -7.05 2.51
C THR A 65 9.65 -7.74 3.50
N LYS A 66 10.90 -7.28 3.63
CA LYS A 66 11.79 -7.74 4.70
C LYS A 66 11.20 -7.44 6.08
N LYS A 67 10.78 -6.19 6.33
CA LYS A 67 10.19 -5.77 7.61
C LYS A 67 8.92 -6.54 7.96
N PHE A 68 8.04 -6.74 6.97
CA PHE A 68 6.84 -7.55 7.12
C PHE A 68 7.16 -8.95 7.66
N TYR A 69 8.02 -9.72 6.98
CA TYR A 69 8.30 -11.10 7.42
C TYR A 69 9.14 -11.15 8.69
N THR A 70 10.05 -10.20 8.95
CA THR A 70 10.73 -10.08 10.25
C THR A 70 9.72 -9.90 11.39
N ASN A 71 8.61 -9.20 11.17
CA ASN A 71 7.56 -9.06 12.17
C ASN A 71 6.73 -10.34 12.31
N ILE A 72 6.36 -10.97 11.19
CA ILE A 72 5.57 -12.23 11.19
C ILE A 72 6.30 -13.37 11.90
N THR A 73 7.61 -13.49 11.71
CA THR A 73 8.43 -14.54 12.36
C THR A 73 8.53 -14.40 13.88
N LYS A 74 7.94 -13.38 14.50
CA LYS A 74 7.84 -13.29 15.96
C LYS A 74 6.75 -14.18 16.54
N GLN A 75 5.84 -14.69 15.72
CA GLN A 75 4.78 -15.60 16.13
C GLN A 75 5.04 -17.01 15.57
N PRO A 76 5.52 -17.97 16.39
CA PRO A 76 5.83 -19.33 15.96
C PRO A 76 4.71 -20.02 15.17
N ASN A 77 3.45 -19.83 15.55
CA ASN A 77 2.32 -20.44 14.85
C ASN A 77 2.18 -19.95 13.40
N LEU A 78 2.56 -18.70 13.10
CA LEU A 78 2.54 -18.18 11.74
C LEU A 78 3.69 -18.75 10.90
N ILE A 79 4.84 -19.01 11.52
CA ILE A 79 5.96 -19.69 10.85
C ILE A 79 5.55 -21.10 10.43
N ALA A 80 4.95 -21.87 11.34
CA ALA A 80 4.48 -23.23 11.05
C ALA A 80 3.47 -23.26 9.90
N VAL A 81 2.54 -22.28 9.84
CA VAL A 81 1.61 -22.14 8.71
C VAL A 81 2.35 -21.83 7.41
N ILE A 82 3.34 -20.92 7.45
CA ILE A 82 4.13 -20.57 6.27
C ILE A 82 4.88 -21.79 5.75
N GLU A 83 5.60 -22.52 6.61
CA GLU A 83 6.42 -23.67 6.23
C GLU A 83 5.58 -24.84 5.72
N ARG A 84 4.35 -25.00 6.24
CA ARG A 84 3.42 -26.03 5.77
C ARG A 84 2.94 -25.79 4.32
N TYR A 85 2.76 -24.54 3.91
CA TYR A 85 2.11 -24.20 2.63
C TYR A 85 3.03 -23.50 1.63
N SER A 86 4.21 -23.01 2.04
CA SER A 86 5.09 -22.16 1.23
C SER A 86 6.48 -21.97 1.89
N SER A 87 7.17 -20.91 1.51
CA SER A 87 8.42 -20.44 2.13
C SER A 87 8.47 -18.92 2.16
N ILE A 88 9.20 -18.34 3.12
CA ILE A 88 9.38 -16.88 3.22
C ILE A 88 9.91 -16.27 1.92
N PRO A 89 10.94 -16.83 1.23
CA PRO A 89 11.41 -16.27 -0.04
C PRO A 89 10.32 -16.20 -1.11
N LYS A 90 9.52 -17.27 -1.26
CA LYS A 90 8.40 -17.30 -2.22
C LYS A 90 7.33 -16.29 -1.85
N LEU A 91 6.95 -16.23 -0.57
CA LEU A 91 5.91 -15.33 -0.09
C LEU A 91 6.33 -13.85 -0.18
N LYS A 92 7.62 -13.54 0.02
CA LYS A 92 8.16 -12.20 -0.24
C LYS A 92 7.87 -11.76 -1.68
N GLN A 93 8.12 -12.61 -2.67
CA GLN A 93 7.87 -12.24 -4.07
C GLN A 93 6.37 -12.02 -4.33
N THR A 94 5.49 -12.87 -3.80
CA THR A 94 4.04 -12.67 -3.94
C THR A 94 3.56 -11.40 -3.24
N LEU A 95 4.14 -11.06 -2.08
CA LEU A 95 3.80 -9.83 -1.36
C LEU A 95 4.31 -8.59 -2.10
N LYS A 96 5.48 -8.65 -2.74
CA LYS A 96 5.95 -7.56 -3.62
C LYS A 96 4.97 -7.33 -4.76
N THR A 97 4.50 -8.38 -5.42
CA THR A 97 3.47 -8.25 -6.47
C THR A 97 2.20 -7.62 -5.91
N HIS A 98 1.72 -8.10 -4.76
CA HIS A 98 0.55 -7.52 -4.10
C HIS A 98 0.71 -6.03 -3.80
N ILE A 99 1.84 -5.61 -3.22
CA ILE A 99 2.13 -4.19 -2.95
C ILE A 99 2.21 -3.41 -4.25
N LYS A 100 2.86 -3.94 -5.30
CA LYS A 100 2.93 -3.25 -6.60
C LYS A 100 1.54 -2.97 -7.15
N GLU A 101 0.64 -3.95 -7.09
CA GLU A 101 -0.74 -3.79 -7.52
C GLU A 101 -1.50 -2.75 -6.68
N LEU A 102 -1.26 -2.64 -5.37
CA LEU A 102 -1.90 -1.62 -4.54
C LEU A 102 -1.55 -0.19 -4.98
N PHE A 103 -0.36 0.03 -5.55
CA PHE A 103 0.13 1.35 -5.96
C PHE A 103 0.12 1.58 -7.48
N ASN A 104 -0.43 0.64 -8.27
CA ASN A 104 -0.39 0.75 -9.74
C ASN A 104 -1.48 1.67 -10.32
N GLY A 105 -2.44 2.13 -9.51
CA GLY A 105 -3.54 2.99 -9.94
C GLY A 105 -4.63 2.26 -10.75
N ASN A 106 -4.73 0.93 -10.65
CA ASN A 106 -5.74 0.14 -11.34
C ASN A 106 -6.61 -0.63 -10.34
N MET A 107 -7.86 -0.20 -10.20
CA MET A 107 -8.93 -0.86 -9.48
C MET A 107 -10.03 -1.30 -10.45
N ASN A 108 -9.74 -2.36 -11.20
CA ASN A 108 -10.66 -3.05 -12.10
C ASN A 108 -11.20 -4.36 -11.48
N GLU A 109 -12.00 -5.09 -12.24
CA GLU A 109 -12.56 -6.37 -11.81
C GLU A 109 -11.47 -7.39 -11.44
N ASP A 110 -10.43 -7.54 -12.27
CA ASP A 110 -9.29 -8.43 -11.98
C ASP A 110 -8.61 -8.10 -10.65
N PHE A 111 -8.43 -6.80 -10.38
CA PHE A 111 -7.89 -6.31 -9.12
C PHE A 111 -8.78 -6.79 -7.96
N ILE A 112 -10.09 -6.57 -8.03
CA ILE A 112 -11.05 -6.92 -6.98
C ILE A 112 -11.07 -8.43 -6.76
N GLU A 113 -11.20 -9.22 -7.83
CA GLU A 113 -11.22 -10.68 -7.75
C GLU A 113 -9.94 -11.25 -7.14
N GLN A 114 -8.79 -10.66 -7.47
CA GLN A 114 -7.52 -11.08 -6.89
C GLN A 114 -7.51 -10.93 -5.37
N ARG A 115 -8.15 -9.89 -4.81
CA ARG A 115 -8.24 -9.69 -3.35
C ARG A 115 -9.17 -10.72 -2.73
N VAL A 116 -10.26 -11.07 -3.41
CA VAL A 116 -11.16 -12.15 -3.00
C VAL A 116 -10.43 -13.50 -2.99
N ARG A 117 -9.63 -13.82 -4.02
CA ARG A 117 -8.81 -15.04 -4.07
C ARG A 117 -7.80 -15.10 -2.92
N ILE A 118 -7.10 -14.00 -2.66
CA ILE A 118 -6.15 -13.89 -1.54
C ILE A 118 -6.86 -14.08 -0.19
N ALA A 119 -8.02 -13.44 0.02
CA ALA A 119 -8.79 -13.60 1.25
C ALA A 119 -9.23 -15.06 1.47
N LYS A 120 -9.79 -15.71 0.43
CA LYS A 120 -10.16 -17.13 0.45
C LYS A 120 -8.97 -18.02 0.79
N ARG A 121 -7.79 -17.77 0.22
CA ARG A 121 -6.58 -18.55 0.51
C ARG A 121 -6.16 -18.46 1.97
N HIS A 122 -6.23 -17.27 2.58
CA HIS A 122 -5.91 -17.07 3.99
C HIS A 122 -6.89 -17.80 4.92
N VAL A 123 -8.18 -17.81 4.58
CA VAL A 123 -9.19 -18.61 5.30
C VAL A 123 -8.89 -20.10 5.17
N GLN A 124 -8.60 -20.59 3.96
CA GLN A 124 -8.31 -22.00 3.69
C GLN A 124 -7.09 -22.54 4.45
N ILE A 125 -6.05 -21.73 4.66
CA ILE A 125 -4.88 -22.14 5.46
C ILE A 125 -5.10 -22.01 6.97
N GLY A 126 -6.28 -21.55 7.40
CA GLY A 126 -6.61 -21.33 8.81
C GLY A 126 -5.93 -20.12 9.42
N LEU A 127 -5.59 -19.09 8.64
CA LEU A 127 -5.01 -17.87 9.21
C LEU A 127 -6.07 -17.14 10.03
N HIS A 128 -5.84 -17.07 11.34
CA HIS A 128 -6.75 -16.37 12.24
C HIS A 128 -6.78 -14.86 11.94
N ARG A 129 -7.99 -14.27 11.88
CA ARG A 129 -8.22 -12.86 11.51
C ARG A 129 -7.33 -11.86 12.28
N LYS A 130 -7.17 -12.04 13.60
CA LYS A 130 -6.30 -11.20 14.43
C LYS A 130 -4.86 -11.05 13.90
N TRP A 131 -4.29 -12.12 13.35
CA TRP A 131 -2.93 -12.09 12.79
C TRP A 131 -2.90 -11.42 11.42
N TYR A 132 -3.94 -11.66 10.61
CA TYR A 132 -4.12 -10.96 9.34
C TYR A 132 -4.18 -9.44 9.56
N THR A 133 -5.04 -8.98 10.46
CA THR A 133 -5.17 -7.55 10.82
C THR A 133 -3.86 -6.98 11.39
N ALA A 134 -3.20 -7.70 12.30
CA ALA A 134 -1.92 -7.25 12.87
C ALA A 134 -0.82 -7.11 11.80
N ALA A 135 -0.82 -7.94 10.75
CA ALA A 135 0.17 -7.89 9.68
C ALA A 135 0.08 -6.59 8.86
N TYR A 136 -1.14 -6.05 8.65
CA TYR A 136 -1.33 -4.77 7.95
C TYR A 136 -0.67 -3.60 8.67
N GLN A 137 -0.60 -3.63 10.00
CA GLN A 137 0.04 -2.56 10.76
C GLN A 137 1.51 -2.40 10.37
N GLU A 138 2.25 -3.49 10.12
CA GLU A 138 3.65 -3.40 9.70
C GLU A 138 3.79 -2.83 8.28
N LEU A 139 2.87 -3.18 7.36
CA LEU A 139 2.82 -2.59 6.03
C LEU A 139 2.54 -1.09 6.11
N SER A 140 1.50 -0.68 6.83
CA SER A 140 1.13 0.73 7.00
C SER A 140 2.26 1.55 7.63
N ARG A 141 2.91 1.03 8.68
CA ARG A 141 4.08 1.69 9.30
C ARG A 141 5.25 1.83 8.33
N SER A 142 5.52 0.81 7.53
CA SER A 142 6.59 0.83 6.54
C SER A 142 6.33 1.89 5.46
N VAL A 143 5.10 1.92 4.93
CA VAL A 143 4.66 2.93 3.95
C VAL A 143 4.76 4.34 4.54
N ILE A 144 4.19 4.60 5.72
CA ILE A 144 4.25 5.91 6.38
C ILE A 144 5.70 6.37 6.56
N LYS A 145 6.60 5.47 6.97
CA LYS A 145 8.01 5.80 7.14
C LYS A 145 8.68 6.21 5.83
N ILE A 146 8.39 5.54 4.72
CA ILE A 146 8.91 5.91 3.40
C ILE A 146 8.37 7.29 2.97
N LEU A 147 7.08 7.52 3.19
CA LEU A 147 6.46 8.80 2.86
C LEU A 147 7.06 9.95 3.68
N GLN A 148 7.31 9.75 4.98
CA GLN A 148 7.97 10.74 5.84
C GLN A 148 9.39 11.12 5.39
N THR A 149 10.13 10.21 4.76
CA THR A 149 11.50 10.50 4.30
C THR A 149 11.55 11.10 2.90
N LYS A 150 10.59 10.76 2.04
CA LYS A 150 10.58 11.16 0.63
C LYS A 150 9.73 12.42 0.38
N ILE A 151 8.69 12.66 1.18
CA ILE A 151 7.82 13.86 1.09
C ILE A 151 8.43 14.98 1.92
N SER A 152 8.72 16.11 1.28
CA SER A 152 9.51 17.19 1.87
C SER A 152 8.69 18.34 2.48
N THR A 153 7.38 18.39 2.22
CA THR A 153 6.50 19.44 2.76
C THR A 153 5.54 18.82 3.78
N ILE A 154 5.45 19.49 4.94
CA ILE A 154 4.51 19.13 6.01
C ILE A 154 3.07 19.18 5.50
N ASP A 155 2.78 20.10 4.57
CA ASP A 155 1.46 20.27 3.95
C ASP A 155 1.02 19.04 3.16
N ASP A 156 1.89 18.43 2.35
CA ASP A 156 1.54 17.22 1.59
C ASP A 156 1.27 16.03 2.51
N PHE A 157 2.00 15.92 3.63
CA PHE A 157 1.76 14.87 4.63
C PHE A 157 0.45 15.09 5.41
N PHE A 158 0.15 16.32 5.82
CA PHE A 158 -1.10 16.64 6.53
C PHE A 158 -2.33 16.57 5.62
N LEU A 159 -2.19 16.83 4.33
CA LEU A 159 -3.29 16.73 3.37
C LEU A 159 -3.68 15.27 3.08
N LEU A 160 -2.71 14.34 3.10
CA LEU A 160 -2.98 12.90 3.08
C LEU A 160 -3.78 12.44 4.32
N TYR A 161 -3.61 13.12 5.46
CA TYR A 161 -4.29 12.78 6.70
C TYR A 161 -5.65 13.48 6.86
N LYS A 162 -5.82 14.70 6.34
CA LYS A 162 -7.05 15.51 6.49
C LYS A 162 -8.21 15.10 5.58
N ARG A 163 -7.98 14.43 4.43
CA ARG A 163 -9.08 13.94 3.57
C ARG A 163 -9.94 12.84 4.23
N ASN A 164 -9.48 12.28 5.35
CA ASN A 164 -10.18 11.26 6.13
C ASN A 164 -11.01 11.84 7.31
N LYS A 165 -11.36 13.12 7.27
CA LYS A 165 -12.32 13.78 8.17
C LYS A 165 -13.39 14.49 7.35
#